data_AF-A0A967SSL2-F1
#
_entry.id   AF-A0A967SSL2-F1
#
_cell.length_a   1.000
_cell.length_b   1.000
_cell.length_c   1.000
_cell.angle_alpha   90.00
_cell.angle_beta   90.00
_cell.angle_gamma   90.00
#
_symmetry.space_group_name_H-M   'P 1'
#
loop_
_entity.id
_entity.type
_entity.pdbx_description
1 polymer ?
#
loop_
_entity_poly.entity_id
_entity_poly.type
_entity_poly.pdbx_seq_one_letter_code
_entity_poly.pdbx_strand_id
1 'polypeptide(L)'
;ASDGAVVLDDGVAHQHYFLVAGLEGDTRVPIIIPRQSRQISATIAAAGTEQIQVAGRQVSARRFTIEPAGMPARTLWVDAQNRVLRLRIPDDDY
;
A
#
# COMPACT_ATOMS: atom_id res chain seq x y z
N ALA A 1 -1.27 23.03 -5.86
CA ALA A 1 -2.29 22.11 -5.32
C ALA A 1 -1.58 21.24 -4.29
N SER A 2 -2.17 20.99 -3.12
CA SER A 2 -1.62 19.99 -2.20
C SER A 2 -1.94 18.62 -2.77
N ASP A 3 -0.92 17.79 -3.01
CA ASP A 3 -1.11 16.35 -3.18
C ASP A 3 -1.87 15.86 -1.93
N GLY A 4 -3.08 15.35 -2.12
CA GLY A 4 -3.99 15.04 -1.01
C GLY A 4 -3.38 14.03 -0.03
N ALA A 5 -3.85 14.04 1.22
CA ALA A 5 -3.48 13.03 2.20
C ALA A 5 -4.35 11.78 2.05
N VAL A 6 -3.74 10.62 2.26
CA VAL A 6 -4.44 9.32 2.29
C VAL A 6 -4.73 8.94 3.74
N VAL A 7 -5.90 8.40 4.00
CA VAL A 7 -6.25 7.85 5.31
C VAL A 7 -5.82 6.39 5.36
N LEU A 8 -5.08 6.03 6.41
CA LEU A 8 -4.65 4.66 6.67
C LEU A 8 -4.63 4.40 8.17
N ASP A 9 -5.35 3.36 8.60
CA ASP A 9 -5.39 2.86 9.97
C ASP A 9 -4.88 1.42 10.03
N ASP A 10 -4.36 1.04 11.20
CA ASP A 10 -3.92 -0.32 11.45
C ASP A 10 -5.10 -1.30 11.39
N GLY A 11 -4.88 -2.45 10.73
CA GLY A 11 -5.89 -3.50 10.54
C GLY A 11 -6.89 -3.25 9.40
N VAL A 12 -6.72 -2.20 8.59
CA VAL A 12 -7.66 -1.87 7.49
C VAL A 12 -6.98 -2.00 6.12
N ALA A 13 -6.92 -3.23 5.61
CA ALA A 13 -6.18 -3.53 4.37
C ALA A 13 -6.67 -2.74 3.14
N HIS A 14 -7.99 -2.58 2.96
CA HIS A 14 -8.55 -1.96 1.76
C HIS A 14 -8.22 -0.47 1.60
N GLN A 15 -7.84 0.24 2.68
CA GLN A 15 -7.39 1.63 2.59
C GLN A 15 -6.10 1.79 1.76
N HIS A 16 -5.30 0.73 1.65
CA HIS A 16 -4.07 0.73 0.84
C HIS A 16 -4.34 0.88 -0.67
N TYR A 17 -5.59 0.67 -1.11
CA TYR A 17 -6.03 0.98 -2.48
C TYR A 17 -5.66 2.41 -2.90
N PHE A 18 -5.85 3.37 -1.98
CA PHE A 18 -5.65 4.80 -2.26
C PHE A 18 -4.19 5.22 -2.31
N LEU A 19 -3.26 4.40 -1.79
CA LEU A 19 -1.83 4.71 -1.83
C LEU A 19 -1.25 4.57 -3.22
N VAL A 20 -1.75 3.63 -4.01
CA VAL A 20 -1.18 3.26 -5.32
C VAL A 20 -2.07 3.60 -6.51
N ALA A 21 -3.27 4.12 -6.24
CA ALA A 21 -4.19 4.58 -7.27
C ALA A 21 -3.58 5.74 -8.06
N GLY A 22 -3.30 5.53 -9.35
CA GLY A 22 -2.77 6.56 -10.23
C GLY A 22 -1.29 6.90 -10.02
N LEU A 23 -0.52 6.06 -9.31
CA LEU A 23 0.93 6.26 -9.15
C LEU A 23 1.68 6.05 -10.47
N GLU A 24 2.47 7.06 -10.83
CA GLU A 24 3.47 7.02 -11.90
C GLU A 24 4.88 7.09 -11.28
N GLY A 25 5.41 5.94 -10.86
CA GLY A 25 6.75 5.84 -10.27
C GLY A 25 6.80 6.03 -8.75
N ASP A 26 7.98 6.35 -8.25
CA ASP A 26 8.21 6.51 -6.81
C ASP A 26 7.65 7.85 -6.33
N THR A 27 6.90 7.85 -5.23
CA THR A 27 6.19 9.04 -4.76
C THR A 27 6.14 9.10 -3.24
N ARG A 28 6.14 10.32 -2.71
CA ARG A 28 5.97 10.59 -1.29
C ARG A 28 4.55 11.05 -1.00
N VAL A 29 3.83 10.35 -0.12
CA VAL A 29 2.42 10.59 0.17
C VAL A 29 2.24 10.95 1.66
N PRO A 30 1.48 12.01 2.00
CA PRO A 30 1.06 12.25 3.38
C PRO A 30 -0.02 11.24 3.79
N ILE A 31 0.14 10.63 4.97
CA ILE A 31 -0.80 9.66 5.53
C ILE A 31 -1.35 10.19 6.85
N ILE A 32 -2.67 10.21 6.98
CA ILE A 32 -3.37 10.47 8.25
C ILE A 32 -3.74 9.12 8.86
N ILE A 33 -3.44 8.95 10.15
CA ILE A 33 -3.76 7.77 10.96
C ILE A 33 -4.73 8.21 12.06
N PRO A 34 -6.05 8.23 11.78
CA PRO A 34 -7.07 8.73 12.70
C PRO A 34 -7.00 8.10 14.10
N ARG A 35 -6.87 6.77 14.19
CA ARG A 35 -6.87 6.06 15.49
C ARG A 35 -5.68 6.42 16.38
N GLN A 36 -4.62 6.97 15.79
CA GLN A 36 -3.42 7.43 16.49
C GLN A 36 -3.37 8.95 16.64
N SER A 37 -4.35 9.70 16.09
CA SER A 37 -4.32 11.17 16.03
C SER A 37 -3.00 11.72 15.46
N ARG A 38 -2.47 11.06 14.43
CA ARG A 38 -1.14 11.34 13.87
C ARG A 38 -1.18 11.47 12.35
N GLN A 39 -0.30 12.31 11.81
CA GLN A 39 0.01 12.37 10.39
C GLN A 39 1.49 12.04 10.17
N ILE A 40 1.77 11.20 9.18
CA ILE A 40 3.12 10.82 8.77
C ILE A 40 3.28 11.00 7.26
N SER A 41 4.48 10.71 6.76
CA SER A 41 4.74 10.62 5.33
C SER A 41 5.22 9.22 5.00
N ALA A 42 4.83 8.70 3.84
CA ALA A 42 5.33 7.45 3.32
C ALA A 42 5.98 7.64 1.95
N THR A 43 7.07 6.91 1.71
CA THR A 43 7.61 6.71 0.36
C THR A 43 7.00 5.44 -0.21
N ILE A 44 6.53 5.51 -1.45
CA ILE A 44 5.96 4.37 -2.17
C ILE A 44 6.82 4.15 -3.40
N ALA A 45 7.26 2.91 -3.62
CA ALA A 45 8.08 2.53 -4.76
C ALA A 45 7.51 1.30 -5.46
N ALA A 46 7.52 1.33 -6.79
CA ALA A 46 7.13 0.17 -7.59
C ALA A 46 8.27 -0.88 -7.58
N ALA A 47 7.94 -2.13 -7.24
CA ALA A 47 8.90 -3.21 -7.08
C ALA A 47 8.78 -4.31 -8.16
N GLY A 48 8.08 -4.00 -9.26
CA GLY A 48 7.89 -4.87 -10.42
C GLY A 48 6.54 -5.59 -10.46
N THR A 49 6.42 -6.51 -11.41
CA THR A 49 5.24 -7.38 -11.59
C THR A 49 5.63 -8.82 -11.32
N GLU A 50 4.78 -9.58 -10.63
CA GLU A 50 4.99 -11.01 -10.37
C GLU A 50 3.68 -11.79 -10.41
N GLN A 51 3.78 -13.11 -10.59
CA GLN A 51 2.62 -14.01 -10.52
C GLN A 51 2.41 -14.44 -9.07
N ILE A 52 1.21 -14.19 -8.53
CA ILE A 52 0.83 -14.62 -7.19
C ILE A 52 -0.37 -15.56 -7.25
N GLN A 53 -0.42 -16.48 -6.29
CA GLN A 53 -1.58 -17.35 -6.06
C GLN A 53 -2.60 -16.63 -5.17
N VAL A 54 -3.82 -16.49 -5.66
CA VAL A 54 -5.00 -15.99 -4.92
C VAL A 54 -6.13 -17.00 -5.11
N ALA A 55 -6.60 -17.60 -4.01
CA ALA A 55 -7.65 -18.62 -4.03
C ALA A 55 -7.42 -19.75 -5.08
N GLY A 56 -6.16 -20.21 -5.20
CA GLY A 56 -5.77 -21.28 -6.13
C GLY A 56 -5.67 -20.85 -7.60
N ARG A 57 -5.79 -19.56 -7.90
CA ARG A 57 -5.64 -18.99 -9.24
C ARG A 57 -4.38 -18.14 -9.31
N GLN A 58 -3.62 -18.29 -10.40
CA GLN A 58 -2.51 -17.39 -10.71
C GLN A 58 -3.03 -16.05 -11.19
N VAL A 59 -2.55 -14.97 -10.58
CA VAL A 59 -2.89 -13.58 -10.91
C VAL A 59 -1.61 -12.78 -11.07
N SER A 60 -1.50 -12.06 -12.20
CA SER A 60 -0.42 -11.09 -12.41
C SER A 60 -0.65 -9.89 -11.50
N ALA A 61 0.32 -9.60 -10.63
CA ALA A 61 0.24 -8.56 -9.63
C ALA A 61 1.40 -7.58 -9.73
N ARG A 62 1.09 -6.29 -9.64
CA ARG A 62 2.08 -5.24 -9.41
C ARG A 62 2.42 -5.21 -7.92
N ARG A 63 3.70 -5.30 -7.59
CA ARG A 63 4.20 -5.22 -6.23
C ARG A 63 4.71 -3.81 -5.93
N PHE A 64 4.38 -3.31 -4.75
CA PHE A 64 4.85 -2.04 -4.23
C PHE A 64 5.47 -2.22 -2.85
N THR A 65 6.51 -1.43 -2.58
CA THR A 65 7.06 -1.24 -1.24
C THR A 65 6.56 0.10 -0.71
N ILE A 66 6.03 0.10 0.51
CA ILE A 66 5.55 1.31 1.20
C ILE A 66 6.40 1.45 2.47
N GLU A 67 7.01 2.62 2.66
CA GLU A 67 7.85 2.93 3.80
C GLU A 67 7.25 4.13 4.56
N PRO A 68 6.33 3.89 5.51
CA PRO A 68 5.77 4.95 6.34
C PRO A 68 6.75 5.34 7.45
N ALA A 69 6.96 6.64 7.64
CA ALA A 69 7.86 7.14 8.68
C ALA A 69 7.43 6.68 10.08
N GLY A 70 8.34 5.97 10.77
CA GLY A 70 8.09 5.49 12.13
C GLY A 70 7.08 4.33 12.23
N MET A 71 6.88 3.57 11.15
CA MET A 71 6.09 2.32 11.12
C MET A 71 6.84 1.24 10.33
N PRO A 72 6.50 -0.05 10.50
CA PRO A 72 7.03 -1.11 9.66
C PRO A 72 6.75 -0.88 8.17
N ALA A 73 7.73 -1.20 7.33
CA ALA A 73 7.57 -1.18 5.88
C ALA A 73 6.51 -2.21 5.46
N ARG A 74 5.75 -1.93 4.42
CA ARG A 74 4.65 -2.78 3.95
C ARG A 74 4.88 -3.18 2.51
N THR A 75 4.49 -4.40 2.15
CA THR A 75 4.47 -4.86 0.76
C THR A 75 3.03 -4.99 0.30
N LEU A 76 2.67 -4.33 -0.80
CA LEU A 76 1.33 -4.33 -1.36
C LEU A 76 1.34 -4.97 -2.75
N TRP A 77 0.37 -5.83 -3.01
CA TRP A 77 0.12 -6.41 -4.34
C TRP A 77 -1.25 -5.97 -4.83
N VAL A 78 -1.29 -5.46 -6.06
CA VAL A 78 -2.53 -5.09 -6.74
C VAL A 78 -2.60 -5.69 -8.13
N ASP A 79 -3.80 -5.91 -8.64
CA ASP A 79 -3.99 -6.30 -10.05
C ASP A 79 -3.97 -5.10 -11.01
N ALA A 80 -4.21 -5.37 -12.29
CA ALA A 80 -4.28 -4.35 -13.34
C ALA A 80 -5.45 -3.36 -13.15
N GLN A 81 -6.44 -3.67 -12.30
CA GLN A 81 -7.55 -2.79 -11.93
C GLN A 81 -7.33 -2.10 -10.58
N ASN A 82 -6.10 -2.12 -10.06
CA ASN A 82 -5.71 -1.57 -8.77
C ASN A 82 -6.41 -2.24 -7.56
N ARG A 83 -7.02 -3.42 -7.72
CA ARG A 83 -7.64 -4.13 -6.59
C ARG A 83 -6.55 -4.72 -5.71
N VAL A 84 -6.65 -4.50 -4.40
CA VAL A 84 -5.72 -5.07 -3.41
C VAL A 84 -5.87 -6.58 -3.37
N LEU A 85 -4.80 -7.30 -3.71
CA LEU A 85 -4.76 -8.77 -3.72
C LEU A 85 -4.11 -9.34 -2.45
N ARG A 86 -3.09 -8.64 -1.93
CA ARG A 86 -2.36 -9.02 -0.74
C ARG A 86 -1.74 -7.77 -0.13
N LEU A 87 -1.71 -7.71 1.20
CA LEU A 87 -0.93 -6.77 1.97
C LEU A 87 -0.07 -7.60 2.93
N ARG A 88 1.21 -7.26 3.04
CA ARG A 88 2.10 -7.84 4.04
C ARG A 88 2.71 -6.72 4.87
N ILE A 89 2.57 -6.84 6.18
CA ILE A 89 3.24 -5.98 7.16
C ILE A 89 4.10 -6.93 7.99
N PRO A 90 5.43 -6.72 8.10
CA PRO A 90 6.25 -7.49 9.01
C PRO A 90 5.63 -7.46 10.41
N ASP A 91 5.52 -8.64 11.02
CA ASP A 91 4.95 -8.89 12.35
C ASP A 91 3.40 -8.87 12.47
N ASP A 92 2.67 -8.53 11.40
CA ASP A 92 1.21 -8.61 11.32
C ASP A 92 0.80 -9.45 10.08
N ASP A 93 0.48 -10.73 10.29
CA ASP A 93 -0.13 -11.58 9.25
C ASP A 93 -1.65 -11.38 9.25
N TYR A 94 -2.19 -10.72 8.21
CA TYR A 94 -3.62 -10.59 7.91
C TYR A 94 -3.98 -11.33 6.62
#